data_AF-A0A257USZ3-F1
#
_entry.id   AF-A0A257USZ3-F1
#
_cell.length_a   1.000
_cell.length_b   1.000
_cell.length_c   1.000
_cell.angle_alpha   90.00
_cell.angle_beta   90.00
_cell.angle_gamma   90.00
#
_symmetry.space_group_name_H-M   'P 1'
#
loop_
_entity.id
_entity.type
_entity.pdbx_description
1 polymer ?
#
loop_
_entity_poly.entity_id
_entity_poly.type
_entity_poly.pdbx_seq_one_letter_code
_entity_poly.pdbx_strand_id
1 'polypeptide(L)'
;MPWLDLLSYFFGGAFLANAVPHLVSGMMGRPFQSPFAQPPGEGLSSSTINVLWGFFNIVAGYVLVLRIGDFGVRNTGEVLACGAGALLIALLSARHFGRFHGGNQREHP
;
A
#
# COMPACT_ATOMS: atom_id res chain seq x y z
N MET A 1 17.90 -3.19 17.89
CA MET A 1 18.56 -2.13 17.10
C MET A 1 17.46 -1.20 16.64
N PRO A 2 17.15 -0.12 17.38
CA PRO A 2 15.91 0.64 17.22
C PRO A 2 15.67 1.16 15.79
N TRP A 3 16.73 1.32 15.00
CA TRP A 3 16.61 1.71 13.59
C TRP A 3 16.01 0.63 12.67
N LEU A 4 16.26 -0.66 12.93
CA LEU A 4 15.67 -1.77 12.17
C LEU A 4 14.16 -1.87 12.45
N ASP A 5 13.75 -1.60 13.69
CA ASP A 5 12.35 -1.61 14.08
C ASP A 5 11.60 -0.46 13.39
N LEU A 6 12.18 0.75 13.37
CA LEU A 6 11.63 1.89 12.62
C LEU A 6 11.53 1.61 11.12
N LEU A 7 12.54 0.95 10.53
CA LEU A 7 12.52 0.56 9.12
C LEU A 7 11.42 -0.49 8.86
N SER A 8 11.27 -1.45 9.76
CA SER A 8 10.19 -2.43 9.71
C SER A 8 8.82 -1.76 9.75
N TYR A 9 8.61 -0.83 10.68
CA TYR A 9 7.35 -0.10 10.81
C TYR A 9 7.05 0.75 9.59
N PHE A 10 8.06 1.42 9.02
CA PHE A 10 7.92 2.17 7.76
C PHE A 10 7.41 1.27 6.62
N PHE A 11 8.05 0.12 6.37
CA PHE A 11 7.57 -0.80 5.35
C PHE A 11 6.22 -1.42 5.72
N GLY A 12 5.98 -1.69 7.00
CA GLY A 12 4.69 -2.17 7.50
C GLY A 12 3.55 -1.23 7.15
N GLY A 13 3.72 0.07 7.41
CA GLY A 13 2.76 1.09 6.99
C GLY A 13 2.58 1.16 5.47
N ALA A 14 3.68 1.03 4.70
CA ALA A 14 3.60 1.00 3.25
C ALA A 14 2.80 -0.21 2.72
N PHE A 15 3.03 -1.41 3.23
CA PHE A 15 2.24 -2.59 2.87
C PHE A 15 0.75 -2.41 3.25
N LEU A 16 0.45 -1.95 4.46
CA LEU A 16 -0.93 -1.73 4.89
C LEU A 16 -1.68 -0.71 4.00
N ALA A 17 -1.05 0.41 3.66
CA ALA A 17 -1.66 1.40 2.77
C ALA A 17 -1.79 0.88 1.32
N ASN A 18 -0.81 0.13 0.83
CA ASN A 18 -0.86 -0.47 -0.50
C ASN A 18 -1.96 -1.53 -0.61
N ALA A 19 -2.35 -2.20 0.48
CA ALA A 19 -3.46 -3.13 0.49
C ALA A 19 -4.81 -2.49 0.10
N VAL A 20 -5.01 -1.21 0.43
CA VAL A 20 -6.30 -0.52 0.31
C VAL A 20 -6.84 -0.50 -1.13
N PRO A 21 -6.15 0.06 -2.13
CA PRO A 21 -6.70 0.11 -3.49
C PRO A 21 -6.95 -1.28 -4.07
N HIS A 22 -6.06 -2.25 -3.82
CA HIS A 22 -6.20 -3.60 -4.36
C HIS A 22 -7.35 -4.37 -3.71
N LEU A 23 -7.43 -4.37 -2.39
CA LEU A 23 -8.47 -5.10 -1.68
C LEU A 23 -9.85 -4.49 -1.93
N VAL A 24 -9.97 -3.16 -1.88
CA VAL A 24 -11.24 -2.48 -2.14
C VAL A 24 -11.70 -2.71 -3.59
N SER A 25 -10.85 -2.45 -4.58
CA SER A 25 -11.23 -2.65 -5.99
C SER A 25 -11.59 -4.11 -6.27
N GLY A 26 -10.81 -5.05 -5.73
CA GLY A 26 -11.07 -6.49 -5.81
C GLY A 26 -12.42 -6.90 -5.19
N MET A 27 -12.72 -6.45 -3.97
CA MET A 27 -14.00 -6.74 -3.30
C MET A 27 -15.20 -6.08 -3.98
N MET A 28 -14.99 -4.97 -4.67
CA MET A 28 -16.01 -4.33 -5.52
C MET A 28 -16.19 -5.05 -6.87
N GLY A 29 -15.48 -6.16 -7.12
CA GLY A 29 -15.54 -6.89 -8.39
C GLY A 29 -14.87 -6.17 -9.56
N ARG A 30 -14.06 -5.14 -9.29
CA ARG A 30 -13.42 -4.30 -10.32
C ARG A 30 -12.02 -4.80 -10.62
N PRO A 31 -11.63 -4.93 -11.90
CA PRO A 31 -10.24 -5.13 -12.25
C PRO A 31 -9.42 -3.88 -11.90
N PHE A 32 -8.18 -4.07 -11.47
CA PHE A 32 -7.30 -2.98 -11.04
C PHE A 32 -5.84 -3.31 -11.35
N GLN A 33 -5.02 -2.27 -11.49
CA GLN A 33 -3.59 -2.42 -11.77
C GLN A 33 -2.90 -3.21 -10.67
N SER A 34 -2.00 -4.12 -11.04
CA SER A 34 -1.23 -4.93 -10.08
C SER A 34 0.13 -5.33 -10.67
N PRO A 35 1.10 -5.75 -9.85
CA PRO A 35 2.39 -6.22 -10.35
C PRO A 35 2.28 -7.51 -11.19
N PHE A 36 1.15 -8.21 -11.14
CA PHE A 36 0.90 -9.44 -11.89
C PHE A 36 0.21 -9.21 -13.25
N ALA A 37 -0.14 -7.95 -13.57
CA ALA A 37 -0.75 -7.62 -14.85
C ALA A 37 0.28 -7.58 -15.99
N GLN A 38 -0.20 -7.48 -17.23
CA GLN A 38 0.64 -7.16 -18.39
C GLN A 38 0.15 -5.87 -19.07
N PRO A 39 0.99 -4.81 -19.17
CA PRO A 39 2.32 -4.68 -18.55
C PRO A 39 2.26 -4.65 -17.01
N PRO A 40 3.30 -5.11 -16.29
CA PRO A 40 3.32 -5.11 -14.82
C PRO A 40 3.09 -3.72 -14.22
N GLY A 41 2.16 -3.60 -13.27
CA GLY A 41 1.83 -2.34 -12.61
C GLY A 41 1.04 -1.35 -13.47
N GLU A 42 0.74 -1.68 -14.74
CA GLU A 42 0.01 -0.79 -15.66
C GLU A 42 -1.26 -1.44 -16.22
N GLY A 43 -1.15 -2.70 -16.64
CA GLY A 43 -2.27 -3.50 -17.10
C GLY A 43 -3.23 -3.83 -15.96
N LEU A 44 -4.38 -4.41 -16.30
CA LEU A 44 -5.40 -4.78 -15.33
C LEU A 44 -5.27 -6.25 -14.91
N SER A 45 -5.27 -6.51 -13.61
CA SER A 45 -5.48 -7.85 -13.06
C SER A 45 -6.94 -8.04 -12.65
N SER A 46 -7.38 -9.29 -12.59
CA SER A 46 -8.74 -9.64 -12.16
C SER A 46 -9.03 -9.18 -10.72
N SER A 47 -10.31 -9.12 -10.36
CA SER A 47 -10.76 -8.82 -9.00
C SER A 47 -10.17 -9.81 -7.98
N THR A 48 -10.18 -11.11 -8.29
CA THR A 48 -9.60 -12.15 -7.42
C THR A 48 -8.11 -11.95 -7.18
N ILE A 49 -7.33 -11.63 -8.23
CA ILE A 49 -5.90 -11.35 -8.06
C ILE A 49 -5.68 -10.13 -7.17
N ASN A 50 -6.49 -9.07 -7.34
CA ASN A 50 -6.40 -7.89 -6.50
C ASN A 50 -6.79 -8.15 -5.03
N VAL A 51 -7.78 -9.01 -4.77
CA VAL A 51 -8.10 -9.46 -3.39
C VAL A 51 -6.92 -10.20 -2.79
N LEU A 52 -6.35 -11.20 -3.49
CA LEU A 52 -5.22 -11.98 -2.99
C LEU A 52 -3.99 -11.10 -2.74
N TRP A 53 -3.72 -10.18 -3.67
CA TRP A 53 -2.61 -9.23 -3.53
C TRP A 53 -2.83 -8.26 -2.36
N GLY A 54 -4.02 -7.69 -2.23
CA GLY A 54 -4.38 -6.84 -1.08
C GLY A 54 -4.24 -7.59 0.24
N PHE A 55 -4.67 -8.84 0.31
CA PHE A 55 -4.56 -9.65 1.52
C PHE A 55 -3.11 -10.02 1.85
N PHE A 56 -2.29 -10.32 0.84
CA PHE A 56 -0.85 -10.51 1.03
C PHE A 56 -0.20 -9.26 1.66
N ASN A 57 -0.57 -8.06 1.19
CA ASN A 57 -0.06 -6.81 1.75
C ASN A 57 -0.48 -6.64 3.23
N ILE A 58 -1.70 -7.02 3.61
CA ILE A 58 -2.14 -7.01 5.01
C ILE A 58 -1.29 -7.96 5.86
N VAL A 59 -1.06 -9.19 5.40
CA VAL A 59 -0.25 -10.18 6.12
C VAL A 59 1.20 -9.68 6.28
N ALA A 60 1.80 -9.14 5.22
CA ALA A 60 3.13 -8.55 5.28
C ALA A 60 3.17 -7.38 6.28
N GLY A 61 2.19 -6.47 6.23
CA GLY A 61 2.05 -5.37 7.18
C GLY A 61 1.93 -5.85 8.64
N TYR A 62 1.11 -6.87 8.90
CA TYR A 62 0.97 -7.48 10.22
C TYR A 62 2.31 -8.03 10.74
N VAL A 63 3.06 -8.75 9.90
CA VAL A 63 4.37 -9.30 10.30
C VAL A 63 5.35 -8.17 10.62
N LEU A 64 5.44 -7.16 9.75
CA LEU A 64 6.38 -6.06 9.91
C LEU A 64 6.07 -5.17 11.13
N VAL A 65 4.79 -4.91 11.41
CA VAL A 65 4.38 -4.05 12.53
C VAL A 65 4.35 -4.81 13.85
N LEU A 66 3.78 -6.03 13.87
CA LEU A 66 3.44 -6.71 15.13
C LEU A 66 4.30 -7.94 15.46
N ARG A 67 5.19 -8.37 14.56
CA ARG A 67 6.01 -9.59 14.76
C ARG A 67 7.52 -9.35 14.80
N ILE A 68 8.00 -8.23 14.24
CA ILE A 68 9.44 -7.91 14.22
C ILE A 68 9.87 -7.13 15.47
N GLY A 69 9.09 -6.14 15.89
CA GLY A 69 9.36 -5.32 17.08
C GLY A 69 8.15 -5.23 18.02
N ASP A 70 8.31 -4.50 19.12
CA ASP A 70 7.24 -4.18 20.06
C ASP A 70 6.62 -2.83 19.71
N PHE A 71 5.71 -2.82 18.72
CA PHE A 71 5.14 -1.57 18.21
C PHE A 71 4.30 -0.85 19.27
N GLY A 72 4.83 0.27 19.75
CA GLY A 72 4.20 1.14 20.71
C GLY A 72 3.29 2.16 20.04
N VAL A 73 1.97 1.94 20.09
CA VAL A 73 0.96 2.90 19.59
C VAL A 73 1.07 4.27 20.29
N ARG A 74 1.63 4.31 21.50
CA ARG A 74 1.89 5.55 22.26
C ARG A 74 3.26 6.17 21.98
N ASN A 75 4.13 5.46 21.24
CA ASN A 75 5.43 5.98 20.83
C ASN A 75 5.28 6.76 19.52
N THR A 76 5.39 8.09 19.62
CA THR A 76 5.30 8.99 18.46
C THR A 76 6.29 8.64 17.36
N GLY A 77 7.52 8.24 17.68
CA GLY A 77 8.54 7.92 16.67
C GLY A 77 8.16 6.71 15.81
N GLU A 78 7.60 5.68 16.42
CA GLU A 78 7.18 4.45 15.74
C GLU A 78 5.92 4.67 14.90
N VAL A 79 4.94 5.39 15.46
CA VAL A 79 3.73 5.79 14.73
C VAL A 79 4.08 6.69 13.54
N LEU A 80 5.01 7.63 13.72
CA LEU A 80 5.50 8.48 12.63
C LEU A 80 6.21 7.66 11.55
N ALA A 81 7.04 6.68 11.92
CA ALA A 81 7.69 5.81 10.94
C ALA A 81 6.67 5.02 10.10
N CYS A 82 5.71 4.38 10.77
CA CYS A 82 4.61 3.66 10.11
C CYS A 82 3.76 4.59 9.23
N GLY A 83 3.32 5.72 9.78
CA GLY A 83 2.54 6.73 9.07
C GLY A 83 3.27 7.33 7.87
N ALA A 84 4.58 7.56 7.97
CA ALA A 84 5.40 8.06 6.87
C ALA A 84 5.46 7.08 5.70
N GLY A 85 5.64 5.78 5.99
CA GLY A 85 5.62 4.73 4.96
C GLY A 85 4.26 4.61 4.28
N ALA A 86 3.18 4.63 5.08
CA ALA A 86 1.81 4.64 4.58
C ALA A 86 1.50 5.85 3.68
N LEU A 87 1.91 7.05 4.12
CA LEU A 87 1.70 8.28 3.36
C LEU A 87 2.50 8.27 2.05
N LEU A 88 3.77 7.88 2.10
CA LEU A 88 4.63 7.85 0.92
C LEU A 88 4.06 6.93 -0.16
N ILE A 89 3.72 5.69 0.19
CA ILE A 89 3.17 4.75 -0.79
C ILE A 89 1.80 5.23 -1.29
N ALA A 90 0.95 5.82 -0.43
CA ALA A 90 -0.35 6.33 -0.84
C ALA A 90 -0.21 7.45 -1.88
N LEU A 91 0.74 8.37 -1.69
CA LEU A 91 1.02 9.44 -2.66
C LEU A 91 1.59 8.89 -3.97
N LEU A 92 2.49 7.90 -3.90
CA LEU A 92 3.04 7.24 -5.08
C LEU A 92 1.95 6.49 -5.86
N SER A 93 1.10 5.73 -5.16
CA SER A 93 -0.05 5.02 -5.74
C SER A 93 -1.06 6.00 -6.34
N ALA A 94 -1.40 7.08 -5.64
CA ALA A 94 -2.33 8.10 -6.15
C ALA A 94 -1.82 8.71 -7.46
N ARG A 95 -0.53 9.04 -7.54
CA ARG A 95 0.09 9.57 -8.76
C ARG A 95 0.20 8.50 -9.85
N HIS A 96 0.63 7.28 -9.52
CA HIS A 96 0.81 6.23 -10.51
C HIS A 96 -0.53 5.78 -11.11
N PHE A 97 -1.50 5.45 -10.26
CA PHE A 97 -2.84 5.04 -10.70
C PHE A 97 -3.65 6.23 -11.25
N GLY A 98 -3.46 7.44 -10.73
CA GLY A 98 -4.12 8.66 -11.24
C GLY A 98 -3.83 8.95 -12.71
N ARG A 99 -2.69 8.49 -13.25
CA ARG A 99 -2.39 8.55 -14.69
C ARG A 99 -3.39 7.73 -15.54
N PHE A 100 -3.92 6.64 -14.99
CA PHE A 100 -4.84 5.73 -15.67
C PHE A 100 -6.31 6.03 -15.33
N HIS A 101 -6.59 6.59 -14.15
CA HIS A 101 -7.94 6.86 -13.65
C HIS A 101 -8.35 8.34 -13.76
N GLY A 102 -7.57 9.17 -14.47
CA GLY A 102 -7.90 10.57 -14.76
C GLY A 102 -7.50 11.59 -13.67
N GLY A 103 -7.07 11.14 -12.48
CA GLY A 103 -6.72 12.01 -11.35
C GLY A 103 -5.48 12.89 -11.52
N ASN A 104 -4.67 12.67 -12.57
CA ASN A 104 -3.48 13.49 -12.86
C ASN A 104 -3.68 14.52 -13.98
N GLN A 105 -4.86 14.57 -14.60
CA GLN A 105 -5.13 15.61 -15.59
C GLN A 105 -5.18 16.95 -14.87
N ARG A 106 -4.29 17.88 -15.25
CA ARG A 106 -4.48 19.28 -14.85
C ARG A 106 -5.76 19.73 -15.52
N GLU A 107 -6.73 20.23 -14.76
CA GLU A 107 -7.82 21.03 -15.36
C GLU A 107 -7.15 22.06 -16.27
N HIS A 108 -7.36 21.91 -17.58
CA HIS A 108 -6.86 22.89 -18.54
C HIS A 108 -7.62 24.20 -18.29
N PRO A 109 -6.93 25.35 -18.16
CA PRO A 109 -7.61 26.65 -18.14
C PRO A 109 -8.29 26.96 -19.48
#